data_AF-A0A2W2C6G1-F1
#
_entry.id   AF-A0A2W2C6G1-F1
#
_cell.length_a   1.000
_cell.length_b   1.000
_cell.length_c   1.000
_cell.angle_alpha   90.00
_cell.angle_beta   90.00
_cell.angle_gamma   90.00
#
_symmetry.space_group_name_H-M   'P 1'
#
loop_
_entity.id
_entity.type
_entity.pdbx_description
1 polymer ?
#
loop_
_entity_poly.entity_id
_entity_poly.type
_entity_poly.pdbx_seq_one_letter_code
_entity_poly.pdbx_strand_id
1 'polypeptide(L)'
;METAMYAIPTAADILGVTPAALETALARGETIRSLAIACGQDPERMTEAIIDAETADVVTLARIAGFGADAIAEFARELRAYLVAFVTDGAHVADRLFETRTLQPV
;
A
#
# COMPACT_ATOMS: atom_id res chain seq x y z
N MET A 1 6.03 -12.30 8.49
CA MET A 1 5.13 -11.95 7.37
C MET A 1 5.37 -10.49 7.06
N GLU A 2 6.30 -10.22 6.13
CA GLU A 2 6.62 -8.89 5.64
C GLU A 2 5.63 -8.55 4.52
N THR A 3 4.46 -8.01 4.86
CA THR A 3 3.38 -7.79 3.88
C THR A 3 3.37 -6.36 3.29
N ALA A 4 4.44 -5.59 3.49
CA ALA A 4 4.61 -4.23 2.96
C ALA A 4 6.05 -4.01 2.46
N MET A 5 6.56 -4.98 1.67
CA MET A 5 7.99 -5.12 1.38
C MET A 5 8.62 -3.86 0.74
N TYR A 6 7.84 -2.99 0.07
CA TYR A 6 8.35 -1.70 -0.43
C TYR A 6 7.47 -0.46 -0.18
N ALA A 7 6.28 -0.57 0.41
CA ALA A 7 5.38 0.59 0.58
C ALA A 7 5.97 1.67 1.51
N ILE A 8 6.53 1.26 2.66
CA ILE A 8 7.18 2.17 3.62
C ILE A 8 8.46 2.80 3.03
N PRO A 9 9.42 2.05 2.46
CA PRO A 9 10.60 2.67 1.87
C PRO A 9 10.27 3.57 0.67
N THR A 10 9.29 3.20 -0.17
CA THR A 10 8.83 4.04 -1.29
C THR A 10 8.20 5.34 -0.79
N ALA A 11 7.31 5.27 0.19
CA ALA A 11 6.71 6.46 0.79
C ALA A 11 7.77 7.34 1.46
N ALA A 12 8.73 6.74 2.17
CA ALA A 12 9.81 7.47 2.83
C ALA A 12 10.70 8.23 1.81
N ASP A 13 11.06 7.58 0.70
CA ASP A 13 11.82 8.19 -0.39
C ASP A 13 11.10 9.41 -0.98
N ILE A 14 9.81 9.26 -1.34
CA ILE A 14 9.01 10.34 -1.92
C ILE A 14 8.79 11.49 -0.91
N LEU A 15 8.61 11.17 0.37
CA LEU A 15 8.46 12.16 1.45
C LEU A 15 9.79 12.82 1.84
N GLY A 16 10.94 12.28 1.40
CA GLY A 16 12.27 12.76 1.78
C GLY A 16 12.61 12.49 3.25
N VAL A 17 12.06 11.43 3.84
CA VAL A 17 12.31 11.01 5.23
C VAL A 17 12.94 9.62 5.28
N THR A 18 13.42 9.20 6.45
CA THR A 18 13.87 7.81 6.62
C THR A 18 12.69 6.88 6.87
N PRO A 19 12.78 5.58 6.47
CA PRO A 19 11.75 4.60 6.78
C PRO A 19 11.39 4.53 8.27
N ALA A 20 12.40 4.59 9.15
CA ALA A 20 12.19 4.59 10.60
C ALA A 20 11.45 5.84 11.11
N ALA A 21 11.71 7.01 10.52
CA ALA A 21 10.99 8.23 10.87
C ALA A 21 9.52 8.15 10.43
N LEU A 22 9.27 7.60 9.24
CA LEU A 22 7.94 7.32 8.75
C LEU A 22 7.20 6.33 9.66
N GLU A 23 7.80 5.19 9.99
CA GLU A 23 7.23 4.20 10.91
C GLU A 23 6.88 4.82 12.27
N THR A 24 7.75 5.68 12.80
CA THR A 24 7.48 6.38 14.05
C THR A 24 6.27 7.31 13.92
N ALA A 25 6.12 8.02 12.79
CA ALA A 25 4.96 8.86 12.54
C ALA A 25 3.67 8.05 12.41
N LEU A 26 3.71 6.93 11.68
CA LEU A 26 2.58 6.01 11.56
C LEU A 26 2.19 5.43 12.93
N ALA A 27 3.16 5.10 13.78
CA ALA A 27 2.93 4.63 15.15
C ALA A 27 2.28 5.69 16.06
N ARG A 28 2.42 6.99 15.74
CA ARG A 28 1.72 8.08 16.43
C ARG A 28 0.29 8.30 15.91
N GLY A 29 -0.14 7.56 14.89
CA GLY A 29 -1.45 7.68 14.26
C GLY A 29 -1.50 8.65 13.08
N GLU A 30 -0.34 9.10 12.59
CA GLU A 30 -0.27 9.84 11.32
C GLU A 30 -0.48 8.87 10.15
N THR A 31 -1.01 9.37 9.03
CA THR A 31 -1.13 8.58 7.79
C THR A 31 -0.14 9.09 6.75
N ILE A 32 0.25 8.23 5.80
CA ILE A 32 1.12 8.62 4.69
C ILE A 32 0.51 9.82 3.94
N ARG A 33 -0.82 9.84 3.76
CA ARG A 33 -1.53 10.99 3.19
C ARG A 33 -1.34 12.27 3.99
N SER A 34 -1.50 12.23 5.31
CA SER A 34 -1.32 13.41 6.17
C SER A 34 0.12 13.93 6.13
N LEU A 35 1.09 13.01 6.08
CA LEU A 35 2.51 13.32 5.98
C LEU A 35 2.86 13.91 4.62
N ALA A 36 2.29 13.40 3.52
CA ALA A 36 2.47 13.96 2.18
C ALA A 36 2.04 15.43 2.14
N ILE A 37 0.86 15.74 2.69
CA ILE A 37 0.36 17.12 2.79
C ILE A 37 1.32 17.99 3.63
N ALA A 38 1.79 17.48 4.78
CA ALA A 38 2.71 18.20 5.65
C ALA A 38 4.08 18.48 4.97
N CYS A 39 4.53 17.57 4.11
CA CYS A 39 5.75 17.71 3.31
C CYS A 39 5.55 18.53 2.02
N GLY A 40 4.34 19.04 1.75
CA GLY A 40 4.02 19.78 0.52
C GLY A 40 3.98 18.91 -0.73
N GLN A 41 3.88 17.60 -0.57
CA GLN A 41 3.72 16.63 -1.66
C GLN A 41 2.24 16.48 -2.02
N ASP A 42 2.00 16.11 -3.27
CA ASP A 42 0.66 15.80 -3.75
C ASP A 42 0.23 14.42 -3.21
N PRO A 43 -0.81 14.34 -2.35
CA PRO A 43 -1.21 13.10 -1.72
C PRO A 43 -1.80 12.07 -2.70
N GLU A 44 -2.39 12.53 -3.80
CA GLU A 44 -3.00 11.66 -4.81
C GLU A 44 -1.90 11.01 -5.65
N ARG A 45 -0.95 11.80 -6.13
CA ARG A 45 0.24 11.32 -6.84
C ARG A 45 1.11 10.40 -5.97
N MET A 46 1.25 10.71 -4.68
CA MET A 46 1.90 9.83 -3.71
C MET A 46 1.20 8.46 -3.64
N THR A 47 -0.13 8.47 -3.51
CA THR A 47 -0.93 7.26 -3.41
C THR A 47 -0.76 6.39 -4.66
N GLU A 48 -0.81 7.00 -5.84
CA GLU A 48 -0.60 6.30 -7.12
C GLU A 48 0.82 5.73 -7.24
N ALA A 49 1.84 6.48 -6.85
CA ALA A 49 3.23 6.01 -6.91
C ALA A 49 3.46 4.78 -6.02
N ILE A 50 2.90 4.77 -4.81
CA ILE A 50 2.96 3.62 -3.91
C ILE A 50 2.20 2.43 -4.50
N ILE A 51 1.00 2.65 -5.04
CA ILE A 51 0.20 1.58 -5.67
C ILE A 51 0.97 0.96 -6.84
N ASP A 52 1.52 1.77 -7.74
CA ASP A 52 2.20 1.30 -8.93
C ASP A 52 3.47 0.53 -8.56
N ALA A 53 4.26 1.02 -7.60
CA ALA A 53 5.46 0.35 -7.11
C ALA A 53 5.15 -1.05 -6.55
N GLU A 54 4.18 -1.15 -5.63
CA GLU A 54 3.84 -2.43 -5.01
C GLU A 54 3.16 -3.40 -6.00
N THR A 55 2.33 -2.87 -6.91
CA THR A 55 1.54 -3.71 -7.82
C THR A 55 2.38 -4.27 -8.96
N ALA A 56 3.36 -3.51 -9.48
CA ALA A 56 4.18 -3.92 -10.61
C ALA A 56 4.97 -5.20 -10.33
N ASP A 57 5.60 -5.30 -9.15
CA ASP A 57 6.40 -6.45 -8.77
C ASP A 57 5.54 -7.70 -8.57
N VAL A 58 4.42 -7.56 -7.85
CA VAL A 58 3.56 -8.71 -7.58
C VAL A 58 2.86 -9.22 -8.85
N VAL A 59 2.41 -8.32 -9.74
CA VAL A 59 1.87 -8.71 -11.05
C VAL A 59 2.92 -9.43 -11.89
N THR A 60 4.17 -8.98 -11.86
CA THR A 60 5.26 -9.62 -12.59
C THR A 60 5.53 -11.02 -12.04
N LEU A 61 5.63 -11.17 -10.72
CA LEU A 61 5.83 -12.45 -10.07
C LEU A 61 4.67 -13.42 -10.32
N ALA A 62 3.42 -12.94 -10.28
CA ALA A 62 2.24 -13.77 -10.55
C ALA A 62 2.22 -14.27 -12.01
N ARG A 63 2.65 -13.44 -12.97
CA ARG A 63 2.84 -13.88 -14.36
C ARG A 63 3.91 -14.95 -14.49
N ILE A 64 5.07 -14.76 -13.84
CA ILE A 64 6.16 -15.74 -13.83
C ILE A 64 5.72 -17.07 -13.21
N ALA A 65 4.91 -17.01 -12.14
CA ALA A 65 4.35 -18.18 -11.47
C ALA A 65 3.21 -18.87 -12.25
N GLY A 66 2.79 -18.31 -13.40
CA GLY A 66 1.80 -18.92 -14.28
C GLY A 66 0.34 -18.70 -13.88
N PHE A 67 0.04 -17.70 -13.04
CA PHE A 67 -1.35 -17.34 -12.75
C PHE A 67 -2.06 -16.80 -14.01
N GLY A 68 -3.36 -17.08 -14.11
CA GLY A 68 -4.20 -16.58 -15.20
C GLY A 68 -4.39 -15.07 -15.15
N ALA A 69 -4.60 -14.44 -16.32
CA ALA A 69 -4.75 -12.98 -16.43
C ALA A 69 -5.89 -12.42 -15.57
N ASP A 70 -7.02 -13.13 -15.50
CA ASP A 70 -8.17 -12.72 -14.69
C ASP A 70 -7.86 -12.75 -13.19
N ALA A 71 -7.18 -13.80 -12.72
CA ALA A 71 -6.76 -13.92 -11.32
C ALA A 71 -5.74 -12.83 -10.94
N ILE A 72 -4.82 -12.50 -11.86
CA ILE A 72 -3.86 -11.40 -11.66
C ILE A 72 -4.60 -10.06 -11.59
N ALA A 73 -5.59 -9.83 -12.45
CA ALA A 73 -6.37 -8.60 -12.45
C ALA A 73 -7.22 -8.45 -11.18
N GLU A 74 -7.82 -9.53 -10.70
CA GLU A 74 -8.54 -9.56 -9.43
C GLU A 74 -7.61 -9.25 -8.25
N PHE A 75 -6.49 -9.94 -8.16
CA PHE A 75 -5.49 -9.71 -7.13
C PHE A 75 -4.98 -8.26 -7.13
N ALA A 76 -4.63 -7.73 -8.31
CA ALA A 76 -4.17 -6.35 -8.43
C ALA A 76 -5.22 -5.33 -7.98
N ARG A 77 -6.51 -5.59 -8.26
CA ARG A 77 -7.61 -4.75 -7.80
C ARG A 77 -7.74 -4.76 -6.28
N GLU A 78 -7.60 -5.93 -5.65
CA GLU A 78 -7.66 -6.06 -4.19
C GLU A 78 -6.46 -5.41 -3.51
N LEU A 79 -5.25 -5.67 -4.03
CA LEU A 79 -4.03 -5.02 -3.55
C LEU A 79 -4.13 -3.50 -3.65
N ARG A 80 -4.63 -2.98 -4.77
CA ARG A 80 -4.87 -1.53 -4.93
C ARG A 80 -5.82 -1.00 -3.86
N ALA A 81 -6.93 -1.67 -3.59
CA ALA A 81 -7.88 -1.24 -2.57
C ALA A 81 -7.27 -1.23 -1.16
N TYR A 82 -6.45 -2.23 -0.85
CA TYR A 82 -5.70 -2.29 0.40
C TYR A 82 -4.70 -1.14 0.52
N LEU A 83 -3.89 -0.88 -0.52
CA LEU A 83 -2.88 0.18 -0.51
C LEU A 83 -3.49 1.58 -0.42
N VAL A 84 -4.63 1.81 -1.08
CA VAL A 84 -5.39 3.07 -0.90
C VAL A 84 -5.72 3.26 0.58
N ALA A 85 -6.39 2.28 1.20
CA ALA A 85 -6.77 2.38 2.61
C ALA A 85 -5.56 2.52 3.55
N PHE A 86 -4.46 1.83 3.23
CA PHE A 86 -3.22 1.95 3.99
C PHE A 86 -2.66 3.37 3.97
N VAL A 87 -2.64 4.01 2.79
CA VAL A 87 -2.13 5.38 2.62
C VAL A 87 -3.08 6.42 3.22
N THR A 88 -4.39 6.26 3.03
CA THR A 88 -5.41 7.23 3.43
C THR A 88 -5.77 7.15 4.91
N ASP A 89 -6.01 5.92 5.39
CA ASP A 89 -6.64 5.64 6.69
C ASP A 89 -5.71 4.88 7.65
N GLY A 90 -4.57 4.40 7.17
CA GLY A 90 -3.55 3.72 7.96
C GLY A 90 -3.69 2.20 8.01
N ALA A 91 -2.64 1.55 8.54
CA ALA A 91 -2.49 0.08 8.53
C ALA A 91 -3.68 -0.65 9.19
N HIS A 92 -4.14 -0.19 10.36
CA HIS A 92 -5.25 -0.83 11.07
C HIS A 92 -6.57 -0.85 10.29
N VAL A 93 -6.81 0.16 9.43
CA VAL A 93 -8.01 0.20 8.59
C VAL A 93 -7.84 -0.70 7.37
N ALA A 94 -6.65 -0.69 6.76
CA ALA A 94 -6.30 -1.57 5.65
C ALA A 94 -6.38 -3.06 6.05
N ASP A 95 -5.82 -3.43 7.21
CA ASP A 95 -5.85 -4.78 7.75
C ASP A 95 -7.29 -5.26 7.97
N ARG A 96 -8.14 -4.43 8.57
CA ARG A 96 -9.56 -4.76 8.77
C ARG A 96 -10.29 -4.98 7.45
N LEU A 97 -10.00 -4.24 6.40
CA LEU A 97 -10.62 -4.48 5.08
C LEU A 97 -10.28 -5.87 4.54
N PHE A 98 -9.07 -6.36 4.81
CA PHE A 98 -8.61 -7.68 4.40
C PHE A 98 -9.21 -8.79 5.28
N GLU A 99 -9.25 -8.59 6.60
CA GLU A 99 -9.93 -9.50 7.55
C GLU A 99 -11.43 -9.63 7.25
N THR A 100 -12.10 -8.51 6.93
CA THR A 100 -13.54 -8.56 6.64
C THR A 100 -13.83 -9.28 5.32
N ARG A 101 -13.00 -9.12 4.28
CA ARG A 101 -13.16 -9.83 3.00
C ARG A 101 -12.84 -11.32 3.09
N THR A 102 -11.84 -11.72 3.88
CA THR A 102 -11.49 -13.13 4.08
C THR A 102 -12.51 -13.90 4.92
N LEU A 103 -13.35 -13.21 5.69
CA LEU A 103 -14.41 -13.78 6.51
C LEU A 103 -15.79 -13.85 5.83
N GLN A 104 -15.96 -13.29 4.63
CA GLN A 104 -17.20 -13.45 3.87
C GLN A 104 -17.12 -14.72 3.00
N PRO A 105 -18.02 -15.70 3.18
CA PRO A 105 -18.07 -16.87 2.31
C PRO A 105 -18.48 -16.44 0.90
N VAL A 106 -17.77 -16.97 -0.10
CA VAL A 106 -18.17 -16.93 -1.52
C VAL A 106 -19.45 -17.72 -1.77
#